data_AF-A0A756I790-F1
#
_entry.id   AF-A0A756I790-F1
#
_cell.length_a   1.000
_cell.length_b   1.000
_cell.length_c   1.000
_cell.angle_alpha   90.00
_cell.angle_beta   90.00
_cell.angle_gamma   90.00
#
_symmetry.space_group_name_H-M   'P 1'
#
loop_
_entity.id
_entity.type
_entity.pdbx_description
1 polymer ?
#
loop_
_entity_poly.entity_id
_entity_poly.type
_entity_poly.pdbx_seq_one_letter_code
_entity_poly.pdbx_strand_id
1 'polypeptide(L)'
;MNFCVIYFASEEEFISFWKVTPNATPTPSYERWLASFDSQVRQAKMQGFTVVKVKADIDDFLAFCRERNIAPDGSARRSYAVHKAGFDS
;
A
#
# COMPACT_ATOMS: atom_id res chain seq x y z
N MET A 1 1.06 12.42 14.04
CA MET A 1 1.86 11.55 13.15
C MET A 1 0.90 10.88 12.17
N ASN A 2 1.22 10.85 10.88
CA ASN A 2 0.35 10.28 9.84
C ASN A 2 0.74 8.82 9.58
N PHE A 3 -0.26 7.96 9.40
CA PHE A 3 -0.06 6.57 9.00
C PHE A 3 -0.57 6.40 7.56
N CYS A 4 0.35 6.38 6.61
CA CYS A 4 0.05 6.31 5.18
C CYS A 4 0.07 4.86 4.69
N VAL A 5 -0.98 4.45 3.99
CA VAL A 5 -1.11 3.10 3.44
C VAL A 5 -1.76 3.14 2.05
N ILE A 6 -1.34 2.24 1.17
CA ILE A 6 -2.03 2.04 -0.10
C ILE A 6 -3.35 1.29 0.13
N TYR A 7 -4.36 1.61 -0.68
CA TYR A 7 -5.69 1.02 -0.66
C TYR A 7 -6.12 0.64 -2.07
N PHE A 8 -6.76 -0.53 -2.19
CA PHE A 8 -7.42 -1.02 -3.39
C PHE A 8 -8.93 -0.95 -3.20
N ALA A 9 -9.65 -0.38 -4.16
CA ALA A 9 -11.10 -0.20 -4.09
C ALA A 9 -11.88 -1.47 -4.48
N SER A 10 -11.26 -2.37 -5.24
CA SER A 10 -11.85 -3.61 -5.72
C SER A 10 -10.86 -4.77 -5.70
N GLU A 11 -11.41 -5.99 -5.77
CA GLU A 11 -10.62 -7.21 -5.94
C GLU A 11 -9.84 -7.19 -7.27
N GLU A 12 -10.41 -6.60 -8.33
CA GLU A 12 -9.74 -6.47 -9.61
C GLU A 12 -8.49 -5.58 -9.54
N GLU A 13 -8.59 -4.42 -8.87
CA GLU A 13 -7.44 -3.52 -8.64
C GLU A 13 -6.35 -4.24 -7.85
N PHE A 14 -6.75 -4.96 -6.80
CA PHE A 14 -5.85 -5.76 -5.97
C PHE A 14 -5.15 -6.86 -6.78
N ILE A 15 -5.89 -7.69 -7.52
CA ILE A 15 -5.33 -8.78 -8.34
C ILE A 15 -4.37 -8.21 -9.39
N SER A 16 -4.75 -7.13 -10.06
CA SER A 16 -3.93 -6.51 -11.11
C SER A 16 -2.61 -5.99 -10.55
N PHE A 17 -2.63 -5.37 -9.37
CA PHE A 17 -1.43 -4.91 -8.67
C PHE A 17 -0.48 -6.09 -8.33
N TRP A 18 -1.03 -7.21 -7.86
CA TRP A 18 -0.22 -8.36 -7.45
C TRP A 18 0.35 -9.18 -8.62
N LYS A 19 -0.34 -9.22 -9.76
CA LYS A 19 0.16 -9.91 -10.96
C LYS A 19 1.50 -9.37 -11.47
N VAL A 20 1.78 -8.09 -11.24
CA VAL A 20 2.95 -7.40 -11.81
C VAL A 20 4.01 -7.03 -10.78
N THR A 21 3.78 -7.32 -9.49
CA THR A 21 4.76 -7.11 -8.43
C THR A 21 5.52 -8.42 -8.15
N PRO A 22 6.77 -8.58 -8.64
CA PRO A 22 7.53 -9.81 -8.43
C PRO A 22 7.79 -10.05 -6.93
N ASN A 23 7.71 -11.30 -6.48
CA ASN A 23 7.87 -11.74 -5.08
C ASN A 23 6.79 -11.28 -4.10
N ALA A 24 5.63 -10.86 -4.61
CA ALA A 24 4.42 -10.84 -3.82
C ALA A 24 4.14 -12.24 -3.26
N THR A 25 4.37 -12.45 -1.96
CA THR A 25 3.91 -13.64 -1.25
C THR A 25 2.43 -13.84 -1.61
N PRO A 26 1.97 -15.05 -2.00
CA PRO A 26 0.61 -15.27 -2.49
C PRO A 26 -0.34 -14.60 -1.52
N THR A 27 -0.93 -13.50 -1.99
CA THR A 27 -1.71 -12.66 -1.10
C THR A 27 -2.93 -13.48 -0.72
N PRO A 28 -3.34 -13.48 0.55
CA PRO A 28 -4.62 -14.08 0.87
C PRO A 28 -5.71 -13.39 0.02
N SER A 29 -6.84 -14.08 -0.23
CA SER A 29 -7.96 -13.53 -1.03
C SER A 29 -8.26 -12.07 -0.70
N TYR A 30 -8.83 -11.31 -1.64
CA TYR A 30 -9.14 -9.90 -1.43
C TYR A 30 -9.87 -9.64 -0.10
N GLU A 31 -10.80 -10.52 0.28
CA GLU A 31 -11.49 -10.48 1.58
C GLU A 31 -10.53 -10.55 2.79
N ARG A 32 -9.56 -11.46 2.77
CA ARG A 32 -8.58 -11.61 3.86
C ARG A 32 -7.61 -10.44 3.89
N TRP A 33 -7.24 -9.90 2.72
CA TRP A 33 -6.48 -8.66 2.67
C TRP A 33 -7.28 -7.51 3.27
N LEU A 34 -8.56 -7.35 2.90
CA LEU A 34 -9.43 -6.29 3.38
C LEU A 34 -9.62 -6.37 4.89
N ALA A 35 -9.87 -7.57 5.44
CA ALA A 35 -9.96 -7.78 6.88
C ALA A 35 -8.66 -7.39 7.61
N SER A 36 -7.51 -7.74 7.05
CA SER A 36 -6.19 -7.39 7.61
C SER A 36 -5.94 -5.88 7.53
N PHE A 37 -6.27 -5.26 6.40
CA PHE A 37 -6.16 -3.82 6.18
C PHE A 37 -7.03 -3.04 7.17
N ASP A 38 -8.29 -3.44 7.33
CA ASP A 38 -9.21 -2.81 8.28
C ASP A 38 -8.74 -2.96 9.73
N SER A 39 -8.18 -4.12 10.10
CA SER A 39 -7.57 -4.31 11.41
C SER A 39 -6.40 -3.36 11.65
N GLN A 40 -5.50 -3.23 10.68
CA GLN A 40 -4.35 -2.32 10.75
C GLN A 40 -4.80 -0.85 10.85
N VAL A 41 -5.79 -0.45 10.04
CA VAL A 41 -6.36 0.91 10.09
C VAL A 41 -6.99 1.20 11.46
N ARG A 42 -7.75 0.25 12.02
CA ARG A 42 -8.34 0.39 13.36
C ARG A 42 -7.26 0.53 14.42
N GLN A 43 -6.24 -0.33 14.40
CA GLN A 43 -5.13 -0.28 15.36
C GLN A 43 -4.38 1.05 15.29
N ALA A 44 -4.07 1.54 14.08
CA ALA A 44 -3.39 2.82 13.91
C ALA A 44 -4.23 3.98 14.48
N LYS A 45 -5.54 4.00 14.24
CA LYS A 45 -6.44 4.99 14.84
C LYS A 45 -6.48 4.91 16.36
N MET A 46 -6.52 3.70 16.94
CA MET A 46 -6.48 3.50 18.40
C MET A 46 -5.17 4.00 19.03
N GLN A 47 -4.07 3.97 18.27
CA GLN A 47 -2.77 4.50 18.67
C GLN A 47 -2.65 6.03 18.47
N GLY A 48 -3.73 6.71 18.04
CA GLY A 48 -3.75 8.15 17.84
C GLY A 48 -3.21 8.62 16.49
N PHE A 49 -3.01 7.71 15.53
CA PHE A 49 -2.57 8.09 14.18
C PHE A 49 -3.73 8.58 13.32
N THR A 50 -3.46 9.63 12.55
CA THR A 50 -4.30 9.99 11.40
C THR A 50 -3.96 9.05 10.24
N VAL A 51 -4.90 8.18 9.88
CA VAL A 51 -4.72 7.23 8.79
C VAL A 51 -5.03 7.91 7.45
N VAL A 52 -4.06 7.90 6.55
CA VAL A 52 -4.18 8.43 5.18
C VAL A 52 -4.15 7.25 4.21
N LYS A 53 -5.29 7.00 3.57
CA LYS A 53 -5.43 5.97 2.55
C LYS A 53 -5.12 6.59 1.19
N VAL A 54 -4.11 6.06 0.52
CA VAL A 54 -3.72 6.47 -0.83
C VAL A 54 -4.21 5.41 -1.80
N LYS A 55 -4.93 5.81 -2.85
CA LYS A 55 -5.33 4.86 -3.90
C LYS A 55 -4.07 4.32 -4.58
N ALA A 56 -3.95 3.00 -4.68
CA ALA A 56 -2.84 2.39 -5.38
C ALA A 56 -2.93 2.69 -6.89
N ASP A 57 -1.82 3.12 -7.47
CA ASP A 57 -1.59 3.17 -8.91
C ASP A 57 -0.32 2.36 -9.16
N ILE A 58 -0.43 1.34 -10.01
CA ILE A 58 0.62 0.35 -10.17
C ILE A 58 1.78 0.88 -11.04
N ASP A 59 1.47 1.60 -12.11
CA ASP A 59 2.50 2.13 -13.00
C ASP A 59 3.30 3.20 -12.27
N ASP A 60 2.62 4.06 -11.50
CA ASP A 60 3.24 5.07 -10.66
C ASP A 60 4.06 4.44 -9.50
N PHE A 61 3.57 3.36 -8.88
CA PHE A 61 4.34 2.62 -7.87
C PHE A 61 5.61 1.98 -8.43
N LEU A 62 5.55 1.38 -9.62
CA LEU A 62 6.71 0.76 -10.27
C LEU A 62 7.71 1.81 -10.74
N ALA A 63 7.24 2.96 -11.24
CA ALA A 63 8.09 4.11 -11.55
C ALA A 63 8.80 4.62 -10.30
N PHE A 64 8.07 4.84 -9.21
CA PHE A 64 8.63 5.24 -7.91
C PHE A 64 9.72 4.29 -7.42
N CYS A 65 9.50 2.98 -7.52
CA CYS A 65 10.48 1.97 -7.12
C CYS A 65 11.72 2.01 -8.00
N ARG A 66 11.55 2.16 -9.32
CA ARG A 66 12.65 2.22 -10.30
C ARG A 66 13.52 3.46 -10.09
N GLU A 67 12.90 4.63 -9.95
CA GLU A 67 13.60 5.90 -9.73
C GLU A 67 14.46 5.89 -8.47
N ARG A 68 13.99 5.18 -7.43
CA ARG A 68 14.69 5.07 -6.14
C ARG A 68 15.58 3.82 -6.03
N ASN A 69 15.64 3.02 -7.09
CA ASN A 69 16.39 1.76 -7.12
C ASN A 69 16.07 0.82 -5.93
N ILE A 70 14.78 0.70 -5.59
CA ILE A 70 14.27 -0.17 -4.51
C ILE A 70 13.41 -1.30 -5.08
N ALA A 71 13.37 -2.43 -4.38
CA ALA A 71 12.51 -3.54 -4.74
C ALA A 71 11.02 -3.21 -4.46
N PRO A 72 10.07 -3.63 -5.32
CA PRO A 72 8.64 -3.37 -5.15
C PRO A 72 7.99 -4.26 -4.07
N ASP A 73 8.45 -4.11 -2.82
CA ASP A 73 8.05 -4.92 -1.68
C ASP A 73 7.09 -4.18 -0.71
N GLY A 74 6.83 -4.79 0.45
CA GLY A 74 5.97 -4.21 1.48
C GLY A 74 6.50 -2.91 2.12
N SER A 75 7.81 -2.73 2.14
CA SER A 75 8.45 -1.49 2.61
C SER A 75 8.26 -0.39 1.57
N ALA A 76 8.53 -0.69 0.30
CA ALA A 76 8.35 0.23 -0.81
C ALA A 76 6.89 0.72 -0.91
N ARG A 77 5.90 -0.15 -0.68
CA ARG A 77 4.48 0.24 -0.64
C ARG A 77 4.17 1.31 0.41
N ARG A 78 4.80 1.23 1.59
CA ARG A 78 4.63 2.25 2.65
C ARG A 78 5.32 3.55 2.28
N SER A 79 6.56 3.49 1.79
CA SER A 79 7.29 4.68 1.33
C SER A 79 6.57 5.39 0.19
N TYR A 80 6.01 4.63 -0.75
CA TYR A 80 5.19 5.14 -1.83
C TYR A 80 3.92 5.83 -1.31
N ALA A 81 3.21 5.23 -0.34
CA ALA A 81 2.04 5.87 0.26
C ALA A 81 2.39 7.19 0.97
N VAL A 82 3.55 7.29 1.62
CA VAL A 82 4.05 8.54 2.22
C VAL A 82 4.34 9.60 1.16
N HIS A 83 5.07 9.22 0.10
CA HIS A 83 5.39 10.09 -1.04
C HIS A 83 4.12 10.63 -1.72
N LYS A 84 3.17 9.75 -2.04
CA LYS A 84 1.89 10.16 -2.65
C LYS A 84 1.02 11.03 -1.75
N ALA A 85 1.16 10.90 -0.44
CA ALA A 85 0.48 11.75 0.52
C ALA A 85 1.19 13.10 0.76
N GLY A 86 2.37 13.32 0.17
CA GLY A 86 3.15 14.56 0.32
C GLY A 86 3.79 14.72 1.70
N PHE A 87 4.13 13.62 2.36
CA PHE A 87 4.77 13.63 3.69
C PHE A 87 6.22 13.12 3.66
N ASP A 88 6.85 13.10 2.49
CA ASP A 88 8.23 12.64 2.27
C ASP A 88 9.31 13.72 2.48
N SER A 89 8.96 14.83 3.12
CA SER A 89 9.82 15.98 3.45
C SER A 89 10.78 15.72 4.61
#